data_AF-A0A2M8D9L0-F1
#
_entry.id   AF-A0A2M8D9L0-F1
#
_cell.length_a   1.000
_cell.length_b   1.000
_cell.length_c   1.000
_cell.angle_alpha   90.00
_cell.angle_beta   90.00
_cell.angle_gamma   90.00
#
_symmetry.space_group_name_H-M   'P 1'
#
loop_
_entity.id
_entity.type
_entity.pdbx_description
1 polymer ?
#
loop_
_entity_poly.entity_id
_entity_poly.type
_entity_poly.pdbx_seq_one_letter_code
_entity_poly.pdbx_strand_id
1 'polypeptide(L)'
;MKNKITKEIIVPLALVVLAILLMNPFHFWMPDMMVMGMLVALLVLFGIFASFILKEKVFDERDDVNRSLAGRNAFLAGSAILMLGIVIQGYSHKVDSWLVITLIVMIIVKITTRFWNDKNL
;
A
#
# COMPACT_ATOMS: atom_id res chain seq x y z
N MET A 1 -11.26 1.11 20.49
CA MET A 1 -10.47 1.92 19.53
C MET A 1 -9.14 1.27 19.16
N LYS A 2 -8.38 0.67 20.11
CA LYS A 2 -7.14 -0.10 19.83
C LYS A 2 -7.23 -1.08 18.66
N ASN A 3 -8.29 -1.90 18.58
CA ASN A 3 -8.43 -2.93 17.54
C ASN A 3 -8.64 -2.39 16.11
N LYS A 4 -9.06 -1.12 15.95
CA LYS A 4 -9.22 -0.50 14.62
C LYS A 4 -7.86 0.00 14.12
N ILE A 5 -7.13 0.71 14.98
CA ILE A 5 -5.78 1.22 14.67
C ILE A 5 -4.80 0.06 14.43
N THR A 6 -4.87 -1.02 15.20
CA THR A 6 -4.00 -2.18 14.97
C THR A 6 -4.26 -2.83 13.60
N LYS A 7 -5.51 -2.96 13.17
CA LYS A 7 -5.84 -3.49 11.83
C LYS A 7 -5.37 -2.57 10.71
N GLU A 8 -5.48 -1.26 10.90
CA GLU A 8 -5.01 -0.26 9.93
C GLU A 8 -3.49 -0.19 9.79
N ILE A 9 -2.73 -0.65 10.78
CA ILE A 9 -1.26 -0.76 10.72
C ILE A 9 -0.82 -2.14 10.20
N ILE A 10 -1.50 -3.21 10.63
CA ILE A 10 -1.15 -4.59 10.26
C ILE A 10 -1.28 -4.80 8.75
N VAL A 11 -2.35 -4.29 8.12
CA VAL A 11 -2.58 -4.47 6.68
C VAL A 11 -1.49 -3.83 5.81
N PRO A 12 -1.14 -2.54 5.96
CA PRO A 12 -0.08 -1.97 5.15
C PRO A 12 1.31 -2.52 5.51
N LEU A 13 1.56 -2.91 6.75
CA LEU A 13 2.80 -3.60 7.12
C LEU A 13 2.92 -4.94 6.38
N ALA A 14 1.84 -5.73 6.36
CA ALA A 14 1.79 -6.96 5.58
C ALA A 14 1.98 -6.69 4.08
N LEU A 15 1.46 -5.58 3.56
CA LEU A 15 1.64 -5.16 2.15
C LEU A 15 3.12 -4.90 1.85
N VAL A 16 3.81 -4.15 2.72
CA VAL A 16 5.24 -3.85 2.59
C VAL A 16 6.07 -5.14 2.63
N VAL A 17 5.80 -6.03 3.60
CA VAL A 17 6.53 -7.31 3.71
C VAL A 17 6.33 -8.16 2.46
N LEU A 18 5.10 -8.24 1.96
CA LEU A 18 4.77 -9.04 0.78
C LEU A 18 5.38 -8.44 -0.50
N ALA A 19 5.44 -7.12 -0.61
CA ALA A 19 6.13 -6.42 -1.69
C ALA A 19 7.66 -6.67 -1.68
N ILE A 20 8.28 -6.69 -0.49
CA ILE A 20 9.70 -7.04 -0.34
C ILE A 20 9.95 -8.50 -0.72
N LEU A 21 9.08 -9.42 -0.30
CA LEU A 21 9.17 -10.83 -0.67
C LEU A 21 9.05 -11.04 -2.18
N LEU A 22 8.21 -10.25 -2.87
CA LEU A 22 8.08 -10.28 -4.33
C LEU A 22 9.39 -9.93 -5.06
N MET A 23 10.20 -9.01 -4.50
CA MET A 23 11.52 -8.69 -5.07
C MET A 23 12.52 -9.85 -4.97
N ASN A 24 12.21 -10.89 -4.18
CA ASN A 24 13.06 -12.05 -3.96
C ASN A 24 14.55 -11.69 -3.72
N PRO A 25 14.87 -10.78 -2.78
CA PRO A 25 16.23 -10.25 -2.61
C PRO A 25 17.27 -11.31 -2.21
N PHE A 26 16.82 -12.47 -1.73
CA PHE A 26 17.66 -13.57 -1.27
C PHE A 26 17.55 -14.83 -2.15
N HIS A 27 16.87 -14.76 -3.30
CA HIS A 27 16.66 -15.88 -4.23
C HIS A 27 16.14 -17.19 -3.59
N PHE A 28 15.44 -17.10 -2.46
CA PHE A 28 15.02 -18.28 -1.67
C PHE A 28 13.96 -19.15 -2.37
N TRP A 29 13.22 -18.61 -3.36
CA TRP A 29 12.01 -19.23 -3.93
C TRP A 29 12.16 -19.47 -5.44
N MET A 30 11.68 -20.62 -5.90
CA MET A 30 11.62 -20.95 -7.33
C MET A 30 10.49 -20.16 -8.01
N PRO A 31 10.72 -19.51 -9.17
CA PRO A 31 10.08 -18.22 -9.45
C PRO A 31 8.68 -18.26 -10.07
N ASP A 32 8.17 -19.42 -10.51
CA ASP A 32 7.01 -19.39 -11.41
C ASP A 32 5.66 -19.42 -10.67
N MET A 33 5.33 -20.53 -10.01
CA MET A 33 4.03 -20.65 -9.31
C MET A 33 3.92 -19.77 -8.05
N MET A 34 5.01 -19.60 -7.31
CA MET A 34 5.01 -18.82 -6.06
C MET A 34 4.85 -17.32 -6.31
N VAL A 35 5.48 -16.78 -7.36
CA VAL A 35 5.36 -15.35 -7.70
C VAL A 35 3.94 -15.00 -8.11
N MET A 36 3.27 -15.87 -8.88
CA MET A 36 1.87 -15.69 -9.26
C MET A 36 0.94 -15.68 -8.04
N GLY A 37 1.14 -16.58 -7.08
CA GLY A 37 0.40 -16.58 -5.81
C GLY A 37 0.64 -15.30 -5.00
N MET A 38 1.89 -14.84 -4.93
CA MET A 38 2.25 -13.60 -4.23
C MET A 38 1.65 -12.35 -4.90
N LEU A 39 1.59 -12.29 -6.24
CA LEU A 39 0.95 -11.18 -6.95
C LEU A 39 -0.54 -11.08 -6.65
N VAL A 40 -1.25 -12.22 -6.66
CA VAL A 40 -2.68 -12.25 -6.30
C VAL A 40 -2.89 -11.80 -4.86
N ALA A 41 -2.08 -12.32 -3.92
CA ALA A 41 -2.13 -11.92 -2.53
C ALA A 41 -1.86 -10.41 -2.36
N LEU A 42 -0.86 -9.87 -3.06
CA LEU A 42 -0.52 -8.44 -3.06
C LEU A 42 -1.69 -7.59 -3.54
N LEU A 43 -2.34 -8.00 -4.64
CA LEU A 43 -3.46 -7.29 -5.25
C LEU A 43 -4.68 -7.27 -4.32
N VAL A 44 -5.03 -8.41 -3.72
CA VAL A 44 -6.12 -8.51 -2.73
C VAL A 44 -5.83 -7.62 -1.52
N LEU A 45 -4.61 -7.69 -0.98
CA LEU A 45 -4.22 -6.95 0.21
C LEU A 45 -4.20 -5.43 -0.06
N PHE A 46 -3.77 -5.02 -1.26
CA PHE A 46 -3.85 -3.65 -1.73
C PHE A 46 -5.31 -3.16 -1.83
N GLY A 47 -6.22 -3.98 -2.36
CA GLY A 47 -7.65 -3.65 -2.41
C GLY A 47 -8.24 -3.41 -1.01
N ILE A 48 -7.87 -4.24 -0.02
CA ILE A 48 -8.28 -4.05 1.38
C ILE A 48 -7.71 -2.73 1.93
N PHE A 49 -6.43 -2.46 1.69
CA PHE A 49 -5.78 -1.22 2.12
C PHE A 49 -6.44 0.02 1.49
N ALA A 50 -6.71 0.00 0.19
CA ALA A 50 -7.39 1.07 -0.53
C ALA A 50 -8.80 1.33 0.04
N SER A 51 -9.55 0.27 0.38
CA SER A 51 -10.84 0.39 1.05
C SER A 51 -10.73 1.09 2.42
N PHE A 52 -9.66 0.87 3.19
CA PHE A 52 -9.47 1.61 4.44
C PHE A 52 -9.17 3.08 4.20
N ILE A 53 -8.34 3.40 3.22
CA ILE A 53 -8.08 4.79 2.82
C ILE A 53 -9.37 5.48 2.40
N LEU A 54 -10.30 4.82 1.71
CA LEU A 54 -11.61 5.38 1.30
C LEU A 54 -12.60 5.60 2.45
N LYS A 55 -12.40 4.96 3.61
CA LYS A 55 -13.30 5.12 4.78
C LYS A 55 -12.87 6.21 5.76
N GLU A 56 -11.72 6.84 5.54
CA GLU A 56 -11.22 7.94 6.37
C GLU A 56 -12.19 9.14 6.33
N LYS A 57 -12.56 9.68 7.50
CA LYS A 57 -13.44 10.85 7.66
C LYS A 57 -12.70 11.94 8.43
N VAL A 58 -12.76 13.18 7.92
CA VAL A 58 -12.26 14.38 8.61
C VAL A 58 -13.44 15.08 9.29
N PHE A 59 -13.23 15.55 10.52
CA PHE A 59 -14.24 16.26 11.29
C PHE A 59 -14.18 17.76 10.99
N ASP A 60 -15.12 18.18 10.15
CA ASP A 60 -15.71 19.52 9.98
C ASP A 60 -14.81 20.76 10.03
N GLU A 61 -14.05 20.98 8.95
CA GLU A 61 -13.85 22.28 8.30
C GLU A 61 -13.90 22.06 6.77
N ARG A 62 -14.69 22.83 6.02
CA ARG A 62 -14.95 22.55 4.59
C ARG A 62 -13.68 22.47 3.75
N ASP A 63 -12.69 23.32 4.03
CA ASP A 63 -11.43 23.35 3.29
C ASP A 63 -10.53 22.14 3.63
N ASP A 64 -10.55 21.67 4.87
CA ASP A 64 -9.82 20.47 5.30
C ASP A 64 -10.41 19.19 4.72
N VAL A 65 -11.74 19.13 4.56
CA VAL A 65 -12.40 18.02 3.86
C VAL A 65 -11.93 17.93 2.41
N ASN A 66 -11.90 19.05 1.68
CA ASN A 66 -11.46 19.06 0.29
C ASN A 66 -9.97 18.71 0.15
N ARG A 67 -9.12 19.25 1.03
CA ARG A 67 -7.68 18.96 1.04
C ARG A 67 -7.39 17.49 1.33
N SER A 68 -8.10 16.91 2.30
CA SER A 68 -7.95 15.48 2.64
C SER A 68 -8.44 14.56 1.52
N LEU A 69 -9.56 14.88 0.86
CA LEU A 69 -10.06 14.15 -0.30
C LEU A 69 -9.07 14.17 -1.45
N ALA A 70 -8.54 15.34 -1.80
CA ALA A 70 -7.54 15.48 -2.86
C ALA A 70 -6.28 14.64 -2.57
N GLY A 71 -5.76 14.71 -1.34
CA GLY A 71 -4.59 13.92 -0.93
C GLY A 71 -4.83 12.41 -0.97
N ARG A 72 -6.00 11.94 -0.53
CA ARG A 72 -6.38 10.52 -0.57
C ARG A 72 -6.55 10.01 -1.99
N ASN A 73 -7.22 10.77 -2.86
CA ASN A 73 -7.42 10.38 -4.25
C ASN A 73 -6.11 10.34 -5.02
N ALA A 74 -5.21 11.31 -4.80
CA ALA A 74 -3.88 11.31 -5.41
C ALA A 74 -3.06 10.09 -4.99
N PHE A 75 -3.07 9.75 -3.70
CA PHE A 75 -2.40 8.56 -3.18
C PHE A 75 -2.97 7.27 -3.78
N LEU A 76 -4.30 7.13 -3.83
CA LEU A 76 -4.97 5.96 -4.38
C LEU A 76 -4.70 5.80 -5.88
N ALA A 77 -4.78 6.89 -6.66
CA ALA A 77 -4.47 6.86 -8.08
C ALA A 77 -3.01 6.46 -8.34
N GLY A 78 -2.05 7.08 -7.63
CA GLY A 78 -0.63 6.78 -7.79
C GLY A 78 -0.29 5.33 -7.39
N SER A 79 -0.78 4.88 -6.24
CA SER A 79 -0.55 3.51 -5.78
C SER A 79 -1.26 2.45 -6.65
N ALA A 80 -2.43 2.76 -7.21
CA ALA A 80 -3.11 1.86 -8.15
C ALA A 80 -2.33 1.71 -9.46
N ILE A 81 -1.78 2.79 -10.01
CA ILE A 81 -0.94 2.75 -11.22
C ILE A 81 0.33 1.92 -10.96
N LEU A 82 1.00 2.15 -9.82
CA LEU A 82 2.18 1.36 -9.42
C LEU A 82 1.84 -0.13 -9.29
N MET A 83 0.71 -0.45 -8.64
CA MET A 83 0.24 -1.83 -8.50
C MET A 83 -0.05 -2.48 -9.86
N LEU A 84 -0.70 -1.78 -10.78
CA LEU A 84 -0.91 -2.29 -12.13
C LEU A 84 0.41 -2.55 -12.86
N GLY A 85 1.39 -1.64 -12.72
CA GLY A 85 2.73 -1.83 -13.27
C GLY A 85 3.42 -3.08 -12.72
N ILE A 86 3.37 -3.28 -11.39
CA ILE A 86 3.93 -4.46 -10.72
C ILE A 86 3.23 -5.75 -11.20
N VAL A 87 1.91 -5.73 -11.39
CA VAL A 87 1.15 -6.89 -11.88
C VAL A 87 1.54 -7.23 -13.32
N ILE A 88 1.58 -6.24 -14.21
CA ILE A 88 1.94 -6.44 -15.63
C ILE A 88 3.39 -6.96 -15.75
N GLN A 89 4.33 -6.35 -15.02
CA GLN A 89 5.73 -6.80 -15.02
C GLN A 89 5.92 -8.14 -14.30
N GLY A 90 5.06 -8.44 -13.33
CA GLY A 90 5.02 -9.69 -12.60
C GLY A 90 4.77 -10.89 -13.52
N TYR A 91 3.88 -10.76 -14.51
CA TYR A 91 3.67 -11.79 -15.54
C TYR A 91 4.91 -12.03 -16.43
N SER A 92 5.78 -11.03 -16.55
CA SER A 92 7.04 -11.15 -17.31
C SER A 92 8.21 -11.64 -16.42
N HIS A 93 7.97 -11.93 -15.13
CA HIS A 93 8.97 -12.24 -14.11
C HIS A 93 10.15 -11.24 -14.04
N LYS A 94 9.93 -10.00 -14.51
CA LYS A 94 10.91 -8.92 -14.55
C LYS A 94 10.30 -7.68 -13.91
N VAL A 95 10.04 -7.78 -12.61
CA VAL A 95 9.54 -6.65 -11.83
C VAL A 95 10.68 -5.68 -11.58
N ASP A 96 10.50 -4.43 -12.00
CA ASP A 96 11.41 -3.34 -11.70
C ASP A 96 11.34 -3.03 -10.20
N SER A 97 12.48 -3.19 -9.54
CA SER A 97 12.68 -2.88 -8.13
C SER A 97 12.21 -1.48 -7.77
N TRP A 98 12.33 -0.50 -8.67
CA TRP A 98 11.92 0.87 -8.41
C TRP A 98 10.42 1.01 -8.19
N LEU A 99 9.58 0.29 -8.94
CA LEU A 99 8.12 0.33 -8.75
C LEU A 99 7.73 -0.15 -7.35
N VAL A 100 8.38 -1.23 -6.89
CA VAL A 100 8.14 -1.81 -5.57
C VAL A 100 8.64 -0.87 -4.47
N ILE A 101 9.85 -0.33 -4.61
CA ILE A 101 10.43 0.62 -3.65
C ILE A 101 9.55 1.88 -3.55
N THR A 102 9.08 2.42 -4.68
CA THR A 102 8.18 3.59 -4.67
C THR A 102 6.89 3.30 -3.91
N LEU A 103 6.25 2.15 -4.17
CA LEU A 103 5.04 1.76 -3.46
C LEU A 103 5.28 1.61 -1.94
N ILE A 104 6.39 0.98 -1.55
CA ILE A 104 6.77 0.81 -0.14
C ILE A 104 6.98 2.17 0.53
N VAL A 105 7.75 3.06 -0.08
CA VAL A 105 8.04 4.40 0.47
C VAL A 105 6.76 5.20 0.62
N MET A 106 5.87 5.20 -0.39
CA MET A 106 4.58 5.88 -0.30
C MET A 106 3.75 5.37 0.87
N ILE A 107 3.66 4.04 1.06
CA ILE A 107 2.90 3.43 2.16
C ILE A 107 3.51 3.80 3.52
N ILE A 108 4.84 3.71 3.68
CA ILE A 108 5.53 4.07 4.93
C ILE A 108 5.26 5.53 5.27
N VAL A 109 5.43 6.45 4.33
CA VAL A 109 5.19 7.89 4.55
C VAL A 109 3.74 8.15 4.96
N LYS A 110 2.76 7.52 4.29
CA LYS A 110 1.34 7.68 4.65
C LYS A 110 1.06 7.21 6.09
N ILE A 111 1.64 6.09 6.52
CA ILE A 111 1.47 5.56 7.89
C ILE A 111 2.15 6.47 8.92
N THR A 112 3.38 6.90 8.68
CA THR A 112 4.14 7.72 9.63
C THR A 112 3.49 9.09 9.82
N THR A 113 3.06 9.73 8.73
CA THR A 113 2.33 11.01 8.81
C THR A 113 1.01 10.83 9.56
N ARG A 114 0.29 9.73 9.33
CA ARG A 114 -0.95 9.44 10.06
C ARG A 114 -0.72 9.23 11.55
N PHE A 115 0.29 8.45 11.91
CA PHE A 115 0.64 8.20 13.32
C PHE A 115 1.06 9.49 14.04
N TRP A 116 1.78 10.37 13.34
CA TRP A 116 2.13 11.68 13.87
C TRP A 116 0.88 12.54 14.09
N ASN A 117 -0.03 12.57 13.11
CA ASN A 117 -1.28 13.32 13.22
C ASN A 117 -2.16 12.84 14.39
N ASP A 118 -2.28 11.52 14.59
CA ASP A 118 -3.04 10.93 15.70
C ASP A 118 -2.42 11.20 17.09
N LYS A 119 -1.13 11.55 17.16
CA LYS A 119 -0.42 11.83 18.41
C LYS A 119 -0.41 13.32 18.76
N ASN A 120 -0.46 14.19 17.75
CA ASN A 120 -0.28 15.63 17.88
C ASN A 120 -1.58 16.46 17.78
N LEU A 121 -2.72 15.84 17.43
CA LEU A 121 -4.08 16.39 17.49
C LEU A 121 -4.90 15.67 18.56
#